data_AF-A0A918TW39-F1
#
_entry.id   AF-A0A918TW39-F1
#
_cell.length_a   1.000
_cell.length_b   1.000
_cell.length_c   1.000
_cell.angle_alpha   90.00
_cell.angle_beta   90.00
_cell.angle_gamma   90.00
#
_symmetry.space_group_name_H-M   'P 1'
#
loop_
_entity.id
_entity.type
_entity.pdbx_description
1 polymer ?
#
loop_
_entity_poly.entity_id
_entity_poly.type
_entity_poly.pdbx_seq_one_letter_code
_entity_poly.pdbx_strand_id
1 'polypeptide(L)'
;MPESPPSPSRRRWMESAALLAVGSAFSAKAISNLPWPNPSKVTVVQTPPPPTPAEQLVIDTPPPAAPARPTGPPTYEDFIASFALRHIRPHELINPHRQTTRGVKNSLPPQHLWSKMPASLFVADEIRERLGRPLNLITSAYRSPAYNKACGGASKSWHTQNTALDLVYEGGPKEAYAIACQLRDEGFFRGGIGLYRTFIHIDTRGKNATWRG
;
A
#
# COMPACT_ATOMS: atom_id res chain seq x y z
N MET A 1 -11.90 -16.54 -5.16
CA MET A 1 -10.78 -16.61 -4.22
C MET A 1 -11.23 -15.93 -2.94
N PRO A 2 -11.27 -16.58 -1.76
CA PRO A 2 -11.54 -15.87 -0.52
C PRO A 2 -10.34 -14.96 -0.20
N GLU A 3 -10.62 -13.70 0.15
CA GLU A 3 -9.61 -12.70 0.51
C GLU A 3 -8.84 -13.14 1.76
N SER A 4 -7.51 -12.96 1.75
CA SER A 4 -6.68 -13.18 2.93
C SER A 4 -6.92 -12.05 3.95
N PRO A 5 -7.03 -12.36 5.25
CA PRO A 5 -7.29 -11.35 6.26
C PRO A 5 -6.13 -10.33 6.34
N PRO A 6 -6.43 -9.04 6.61
CA PRO A 6 -5.41 -7.98 6.67
C PRO A 6 -4.34 -8.24 7.74
N SER A 7 -3.11 -7.81 7.51
CA SER A 7 -2.02 -7.92 8.50
C SER A 7 -2.37 -7.20 9.82
N PRO A 8 -1.82 -7.60 10.98
CA PRO A 8 -2.08 -6.91 12.27
C PRO A 8 -1.75 -5.42 12.23
N SER A 9 -0.64 -5.03 11.58
CA SER A 9 -0.23 -3.64 11.40
C SER A 9 -1.26 -2.84 10.60
N ARG A 10 -1.81 -3.46 9.55
CA ARG A 10 -2.86 -2.86 8.71
C ARG A 10 -4.18 -2.74 9.46
N ARG A 11 -4.60 -3.78 10.20
CA ARG A 11 -5.81 -3.72 11.04
C ARG A 11 -5.73 -2.60 12.04
N ARG A 12 -4.62 -2.50 12.78
CA ARG A 12 -4.40 -1.43 13.75
C ARG A 12 -4.45 -0.04 13.10
N TRP A 13 -3.91 0.11 11.89
CA TRP A 13 -3.98 1.37 11.15
C TRP A 13 -5.42 1.68 10.69
N MET A 14 -6.14 0.69 10.15
CA MET A 14 -7.54 0.83 9.73
C MET A 14 -8.46 1.13 10.93
N GLU A 15 -8.23 0.52 12.09
CA GLU A 15 -8.94 0.80 13.34
C GLU A 15 -8.65 2.22 13.84
N SER A 16 -7.39 2.67 13.75
CA SER A 16 -6.99 4.04 14.12
C SER A 16 -7.56 5.10 13.16
N ALA A 17 -7.68 4.76 11.87
CA ALA A 17 -8.34 5.61 10.87
C ALA A 17 -9.87 5.63 11.07
N ALA A 18 -10.50 4.50 11.39
CA ALA A 18 -11.93 4.39 11.67
C ALA A 18 -12.35 5.11 12.96
N LEU A 19 -11.49 5.14 13.99
CA LEU A 19 -11.70 5.93 15.22
C LEU A 19 -11.74 7.44 14.95
N LEU A 20 -11.16 7.93 13.85
CA LEU A 20 -11.28 9.33 13.41
C LEU A 20 -12.56 9.60 12.60
N ALA A 21 -13.35 8.57 12.27
CA ALA A 21 -14.54 8.63 11.44
C ALA A 21 -15.88 8.49 12.21
N VAL A 22 -15.87 8.41 13.55
CA VAL A 22 -17.13 8.32 14.31
C VAL A 22 -17.76 9.70 14.44
N GLY A 23 -18.59 10.05 13.46
CA GLY A 23 -19.32 11.31 13.43
C GLY A 23 -20.34 11.39 12.31
N SER A 24 -21.17 10.36 12.11
CA SER A 24 -22.53 10.47 11.55
C SER A 24 -23.26 9.14 11.68
N ALA A 25 -24.28 9.10 12.55
CA ALA A 25 -25.16 7.96 12.73
C ALA A 25 -26.19 7.91 11.60
N PHE A 26 -26.34 6.74 10.96
CA PHE A 26 -27.56 6.41 10.23
C PHE A 26 -28.19 5.16 10.84
N SER A 27 -29.44 5.36 11.26
CA SER A 27 -30.34 4.38 11.86
C SER A 27 -30.89 3.46 10.77
N ALA A 28 -30.83 2.14 10.99
CA ALA A 28 -31.63 1.18 10.23
C ALA A 28 -32.28 0.19 11.21
N LYS A 29 -33.60 0.31 11.35
CA LYS A 29 -34.48 -0.63 12.05
C LYS A 29 -34.83 -1.77 11.10
N ALA A 30 -34.57 -2.99 11.59
CA ALA A 30 -35.30 -4.26 11.43
C ALA A 30 -35.86 -4.69 10.06
N ILE A 31 -35.55 -5.93 9.65
CA ILE A 31 -36.54 -6.97 9.30
C ILE A 31 -35.96 -8.33 9.72
N SER A 32 -36.86 -9.15 10.27
CA SER A 32 -36.72 -10.41 11.00
C SER A 32 -36.65 -11.68 10.13
N ASN A 33 -36.02 -12.72 10.70
CA ASN A 33 -36.32 -14.17 10.68
C ASN A 33 -36.79 -14.88 9.40
N LEU A 34 -36.07 -15.94 8.99
CA LEU A 34 -36.52 -17.35 8.81
C LEU A 34 -35.39 -18.23 8.19
N PRO A 35 -35.47 -19.59 8.24
CA PRO A 35 -34.35 -20.50 8.47
C PRO A 35 -33.76 -21.16 7.21
N TRP A 36 -32.49 -21.58 7.29
CA TRP A 36 -31.82 -22.36 6.25
C TRP A 36 -31.96 -23.87 6.50
N PRO A 37 -32.36 -24.69 5.51
CA PRO A 37 -32.36 -26.15 5.63
C PRO A 37 -30.99 -26.76 5.25
N ASN A 38 -30.65 -27.82 5.95
CA ASN A 38 -29.52 -28.71 5.69
C ASN A 38 -29.93 -29.77 4.64
N PRO A 39 -29.06 -30.13 3.69
CA PRO A 39 -29.11 -31.50 3.15
C PRO A 39 -27.73 -32.16 3.03
N SER A 40 -27.60 -33.30 3.70
CA SER A 40 -26.51 -34.28 3.55
C SER A 40 -26.72 -35.17 2.32
N LYS A 41 -25.58 -35.68 1.81
CA LYS A 41 -25.35 -36.84 0.93
C LYS A 41 -25.59 -36.66 -0.58
N VAL A 42 -24.47 -36.56 -1.31
CA VAL A 42 -24.36 -37.04 -2.69
C VAL A 42 -23.16 -37.98 -2.78
N THR A 43 -23.44 -39.24 -3.12
CA THR A 43 -22.48 -40.29 -3.45
C THR A 43 -21.88 -40.00 -4.82
N VAL A 44 -20.56 -39.89 -4.93
CA VAL A 44 -19.84 -39.86 -6.23
C VAL A 44 -19.01 -41.13 -6.36
N VAL A 45 -19.27 -41.83 -7.45
CA VAL A 45 -18.65 -43.07 -7.91
C VAL A 45 -17.14 -42.86 -8.14
N GLN A 46 -16.30 -43.68 -7.51
CA GLN A 46 -14.85 -43.70 -7.71
C GLN A 46 -14.49 -44.53 -8.95
N THR A 47 -13.82 -43.92 -9.93
CA THR A 47 -13.04 -44.64 -10.94
C THR A 47 -11.61 -44.85 -10.45
N PRO A 48 -10.95 -45.98 -10.75
CA PRO A 48 -9.60 -46.26 -10.27
C PRO A 48 -8.54 -45.39 -11.00
N PRO A 49 -7.47 -44.96 -10.31
CA PRO A 49 -6.37 -44.23 -10.95
C PRO A 49 -5.45 -45.18 -11.76
N PRO A 50 -4.82 -44.69 -12.86
CA PRO A 50 -3.86 -45.46 -13.67
C PRO A 50 -2.52 -45.72 -12.94
N PRO A 51 -1.72 -46.71 -13.40
CA PRO A 51 -0.52 -47.16 -12.69
C PRO A 51 0.63 -46.14 -12.65
N THR A 52 1.36 -46.17 -11.54
CA THR A 52 2.49 -45.32 -11.15
C THR A 52 3.68 -45.43 -12.11
N PRO A 53 4.32 -44.32 -12.53
CA PRO A 53 5.66 -44.37 -13.13
C PRO A 53 6.75 -44.57 -12.06
N ALA A 54 7.81 -45.28 -12.46
CA ALA A 54 8.88 -45.79 -11.63
C ALA A 54 9.58 -44.77 -10.71
N GLU A 55 9.94 -45.28 -9.55
CA GLU A 55 10.74 -44.73 -8.46
C GLU A 55 12.04 -44.07 -8.96
N GLN A 56 12.08 -42.74 -9.03
CA GLN A 56 13.31 -41.98 -9.14
C GLN A 56 13.81 -41.66 -7.74
N LEU A 57 15.05 -42.08 -7.48
CA LEU A 57 15.82 -41.90 -6.26
C LEU A 57 15.82 -40.41 -5.83
N VAL A 58 14.96 -40.02 -4.88
CA VAL A 58 14.94 -38.67 -4.32
C VAL A 58 16.07 -38.58 -3.30
N ILE A 59 17.13 -37.88 -3.67
CA ILE A 59 18.23 -37.55 -2.78
C ILE A 59 17.67 -36.55 -1.75
N ASP A 60 17.53 -37.01 -0.50
CA ASP A 60 16.99 -36.23 0.61
C ASP A 60 17.91 -35.05 0.92
N THR A 61 17.69 -33.92 0.23
CA THR A 61 18.41 -32.68 0.48
C THR A 61 17.65 -31.95 1.58
N PRO A 62 18.26 -31.68 2.76
CA PRO A 62 17.57 -30.95 3.82
C PRO A 62 17.07 -29.61 3.27
N PRO A 63 15.86 -29.16 3.69
CA PRO A 63 15.33 -27.88 3.23
C PRO A 63 16.35 -26.78 3.49
N PRO A 64 16.57 -25.85 2.53
CA PRO A 64 17.54 -24.78 2.70
C PRO A 64 17.22 -24.05 4.00
N ALA A 65 18.23 -23.90 4.86
CA ALA A 65 18.12 -23.16 6.10
C ALA A 65 17.43 -21.82 5.83
N ALA A 66 16.41 -21.49 6.62
CA ALA A 66 15.73 -20.21 6.54
C ALA A 66 16.78 -19.09 6.49
N PRO A 67 16.64 -18.09 5.60
CA PRO A 67 17.66 -17.06 5.44
C PRO A 67 17.95 -16.43 6.82
N ALA A 68 19.24 -16.38 7.17
CA ALA A 68 19.69 -15.81 8.42
C ALA A 68 19.05 -14.42 8.62
N ARG A 69 18.46 -14.20 9.81
CA ARG A 69 17.88 -12.90 10.16
C ARG A 69 18.96 -11.82 9.94
N PRO A 70 18.68 -10.72 9.22
CA PRO A 70 19.68 -9.68 8.97
C PRO A 70 20.25 -9.16 10.30
N THR A 71 21.58 -9.20 10.43
CA THR A 71 22.33 -8.90 11.66
C THR A 71 22.73 -7.43 11.80
N GLY A 72 22.17 -6.54 10.98
CA GLY A 72 22.43 -5.09 10.99
C GLY A 72 21.30 -4.25 11.61
N PRO A 73 21.50 -2.92 11.76
CA PRO A 73 20.42 -2.03 12.12
C PRO A 73 19.31 -2.12 11.07
N PRO A 74 18.02 -2.01 11.46
CA PRO A 74 16.90 -2.17 10.55
C PRO A 74 17.01 -1.16 9.41
N THR A 75 16.98 -1.65 8.17
CA THR A 75 17.01 -0.79 7.00
C THR A 75 15.67 -0.10 6.82
N TYR A 76 15.63 0.98 6.03
CA TYR A 76 14.34 1.58 5.66
C TYR A 76 13.46 0.59 4.89
N GLU A 77 14.06 -0.33 4.12
CA GLU A 77 13.33 -1.37 3.41
C GLU A 77 12.65 -2.35 4.38
N ASP A 78 13.38 -2.82 5.40
CA ASP A 78 12.83 -3.68 6.46
C ASP A 78 11.70 -2.99 7.21
N PHE A 79 11.88 -1.70 7.51
CA PHE A 79 10.87 -0.88 8.16
C PHE A 79 9.58 -0.85 7.33
N ILE A 80 9.66 -0.60 6.02
CA ILE A 80 8.49 -0.58 5.15
C ILE A 80 7.88 -1.98 4.97
N ALA A 81 8.71 -3.02 4.86
CA ALA A 81 8.26 -4.41 4.76
C ALA A 81 7.40 -4.82 5.97
N SER A 82 7.70 -4.29 7.17
CA SER A 82 6.97 -4.61 8.41
C SER A 82 5.48 -4.20 8.41
N PHE A 83 5.07 -3.28 7.52
CA PHE A 83 3.67 -2.87 7.41
C PHE A 83 2.80 -3.81 6.58
N ALA A 84 3.41 -4.76 5.84
CA ALA A 84 2.72 -5.78 5.06
C ALA A 84 1.58 -5.21 4.20
N LEU A 85 1.93 -4.24 3.35
CA LEU A 85 1.03 -3.67 2.35
C LEU A 85 0.59 -4.76 1.35
N ARG A 86 -0.65 -4.67 0.85
CA ARG A 86 -1.20 -5.69 -0.06
C ARG A 86 -0.45 -5.70 -1.38
N HIS A 87 -0.32 -4.50 -1.95
CA HIS A 87 0.00 -4.31 -3.34
C HIS A 87 1.35 -3.63 -3.56
N ILE A 88 1.75 -2.74 -2.66
CA ILE A 88 2.99 -1.98 -2.78
C ILE A 88 4.14 -2.74 -2.11
N ARG A 89 5.22 -2.96 -2.84
CA ARG A 89 6.45 -3.58 -2.34
C ARG A 89 7.45 -2.53 -1.87
N PRO A 90 8.30 -2.84 -0.88
CA PRO A 90 9.30 -1.89 -0.38
C PRO A 90 10.20 -1.30 -1.46
N HIS A 91 10.69 -2.12 -2.40
CA HIS A 91 11.56 -1.64 -3.48
C HIS A 91 10.91 -0.57 -4.39
N GLU A 92 9.58 -0.61 -4.59
CA GLU A 92 8.85 0.40 -5.37
C GLU A 92 8.98 1.78 -4.73
N LEU A 93 8.98 1.84 -3.39
CA LEU A 93 9.21 3.07 -2.63
C LEU A 93 10.69 3.47 -2.60
N ILE A 94 11.61 2.50 -2.57
CA ILE A 94 13.05 2.78 -2.49
C ILE A 94 13.60 3.36 -3.80
N ASN A 95 13.09 2.90 -4.95
CA ASN A 95 13.55 3.31 -6.27
C ASN A 95 13.63 4.84 -6.49
N PRO A 96 12.60 5.66 -6.16
CA PRO A 96 12.69 7.12 -6.33
C PRO A 96 13.78 7.81 -5.51
N HIS A 97 14.31 7.18 -4.46
CA HIS A 97 15.44 7.72 -3.69
C HIS A 97 16.79 7.56 -4.39
N ARG A 98 16.86 6.77 -5.46
CA ARG A 98 18.09 6.54 -6.24
C ARG A 98 18.24 7.52 -7.41
N GLN A 99 17.21 8.31 -7.71
CA GLN A 99 17.20 9.24 -8.83
C GLN A 99 18.20 10.39 -8.63
N THR A 100 18.65 10.96 -9.75
CA THR A 100 19.51 12.14 -9.81
C THR A 100 18.88 13.19 -10.71
N THR A 101 18.79 14.43 -10.23
CA THR A 101 18.19 15.55 -10.96
C THR A 101 19.16 16.71 -10.94
N ARG A 102 19.48 17.29 -12.11
CA ARG A 102 20.42 18.41 -12.26
C ARG A 102 21.74 18.20 -11.50
N GLY A 103 22.29 16.98 -11.58
CA GLY A 103 23.54 16.59 -10.91
C GLY A 103 23.42 16.31 -9.40
N VAL A 104 22.25 16.49 -8.78
CA VAL A 104 22.03 16.21 -7.36
C VAL A 104 21.36 14.85 -7.20
N LYS A 105 22.02 13.93 -6.49
CA LYS A 105 21.48 12.62 -6.13
C LYS A 105 20.50 12.75 -4.95
N ASN A 106 19.38 12.05 -5.01
CA ASN A 106 18.47 11.94 -3.87
C ASN A 106 19.04 11.01 -2.78
N SER A 107 18.38 10.96 -1.63
CA SER A 107 18.75 10.07 -0.53
C SER A 107 17.53 9.38 0.05
N LEU A 108 17.77 8.33 0.85
CA LEU A 108 16.75 7.81 1.75
C LEU A 108 16.34 8.88 2.78
N PRO A 109 15.12 8.81 3.34
CA PRO A 109 14.73 9.68 4.44
C PRO A 109 15.59 9.43 5.68
N PRO A 110 15.94 10.47 6.46
CA PRO A 110 16.46 10.33 7.81
C PRO A 110 15.54 9.46 8.68
N GLN A 111 16.12 8.67 9.59
CA GLN A 111 15.38 7.69 10.40
C GLN A 111 14.22 8.30 11.20
N HIS A 112 14.40 9.52 11.73
CA HIS A 112 13.35 10.22 12.49
C HIS A 112 12.10 10.59 11.65
N LEU A 113 12.18 10.50 10.32
CA LEU A 113 11.06 10.71 9.41
C LEU A 113 10.39 9.40 8.97
N TRP A 114 10.96 8.23 9.26
CA TRP A 114 10.45 6.95 8.75
C TRP A 114 9.02 6.69 9.18
N SER A 115 8.67 7.01 10.43
CA SER A 115 7.33 6.85 11.00
C SER A 115 6.23 7.65 10.30
N LYS A 116 6.57 8.62 9.45
CA LYS A 116 5.62 9.48 8.75
C LYS A 116 5.13 8.91 7.41
N MET A 117 5.92 8.07 6.76
CA MET A 117 5.58 7.52 5.44
C MET A 117 4.45 6.47 5.42
N PRO A 118 4.31 5.58 6.41
CA PRO A 118 3.33 4.49 6.37
C PRO A 118 1.91 4.97 6.07
N ALA A 119 1.47 6.10 6.63
CA ALA A 119 0.14 6.65 6.37
C ALA A 119 -0.11 6.91 4.88
N SER A 120 0.86 7.49 4.17
CA SER A 120 0.74 7.78 2.73
C SER A 120 0.78 6.50 1.89
N LEU A 121 1.55 5.50 2.33
CA LEU A 121 1.57 4.19 1.69
C LEU A 121 0.25 3.43 1.85
N PHE A 122 -0.41 3.50 3.01
CA PHE A 122 -1.73 2.91 3.20
C PHE A 122 -2.77 3.56 2.28
N VAL A 123 -2.71 4.89 2.09
CA VAL A 123 -3.56 5.58 1.11
C VAL A 123 -3.28 5.10 -0.30
N ALA A 124 -2.01 5.02 -0.72
CA ALA A 124 -1.65 4.54 -2.05
C ALA A 124 -2.07 3.08 -2.31
N ASP A 125 -1.94 2.21 -1.30
CA ASP A 125 -2.35 0.80 -1.35
C ASP A 125 -3.88 0.64 -1.42
N GLU A 126 -4.62 1.53 -0.76
CA GLU A 126 -6.08 1.56 -0.82
C GLU A 126 -6.60 2.14 -2.15
N ILE A 127 -5.95 3.16 -2.68
CA ILE A 127 -6.26 3.65 -4.04
C ILE A 127 -6.06 2.52 -5.05
N ARG A 128 -4.94 1.78 -4.95
CA ARG A 128 -4.65 0.66 -5.85
C ARG A 128 -5.72 -0.43 -5.78
N GLU A 129 -6.16 -0.77 -4.57
CA GLU A 129 -7.25 -1.73 -4.37
C GLU A 129 -8.54 -1.28 -5.05
N ARG A 130 -9.02 -0.07 -4.73
CA ARG A 130 -10.30 0.44 -5.24
C ARG A 130 -10.28 0.69 -6.75
N LEU A 131 -9.12 1.04 -7.29
CA LEU A 131 -8.96 1.24 -8.73
C LEU A 131 -8.96 -0.10 -9.49
N GLY A 132 -8.56 -1.20 -8.85
CA GLY A 132 -8.42 -2.51 -9.49
C GLY A 132 -7.34 -2.56 -10.58
N ARG A 133 -6.41 -1.58 -10.58
CA ARG A 133 -5.34 -1.46 -11.58
C ARG A 133 -3.96 -1.33 -10.94
N PRO A 134 -2.89 -1.78 -11.61
CA PRO A 134 -1.52 -1.59 -11.15
C PRO A 134 -1.14 -0.14 -10.86
N LEU A 135 -0.37 0.05 -9.79
CA LEU A 135 0.45 1.23 -9.60
C LEU A 135 1.72 1.02 -10.45
N ASN A 136 1.87 1.79 -11.51
CA ASN A 136 2.99 1.63 -12.44
C ASN A 136 4.29 2.14 -11.85
N LEU A 137 4.23 3.28 -11.14
CA LEU A 137 5.43 3.92 -10.62
C LEU A 137 5.12 4.86 -9.46
N ILE A 138 5.93 4.78 -8.40
CA ILE A 138 6.10 5.87 -7.44
C ILE A 138 7.22 6.76 -7.98
N THR A 139 6.86 7.89 -8.60
CA THR A 139 7.84 8.79 -9.23
C THR A 139 8.62 9.58 -8.19
N SER A 140 7.99 9.88 -7.06
CA SER A 140 8.62 10.58 -5.96
C SER A 140 8.03 10.19 -4.61
N ALA A 141 8.89 10.12 -3.60
CA ALA A 141 8.52 9.91 -2.20
C ALA A 141 9.24 10.95 -1.33
N TYR A 142 10.14 10.56 -0.44
CA TYR A 142 11.07 11.51 0.18
C TYR A 142 12.02 12.17 -0.83
N ARG A 143 12.20 13.49 -0.67
CA ARG A 143 13.21 14.29 -1.37
C ARG A 143 14.11 14.94 -0.33
N SER A 144 15.42 14.74 -0.42
CA SER A 144 16.36 15.50 0.41
C SER A 144 16.24 17.00 0.11
N PRO A 145 16.56 17.91 1.05
CA PRO A 145 16.42 19.36 0.81
C PRO A 145 17.15 19.83 -0.46
N ALA A 146 18.37 19.34 -0.69
CA ALA A 146 19.15 19.63 -1.88
C ALA A 146 18.48 19.09 -3.15
N TYR A 147 18.01 17.84 -3.13
CA TYR A 147 17.31 17.23 -4.26
C TYR A 147 15.99 17.95 -4.56
N ASN A 148 15.20 18.30 -3.54
CA ASN A 148 13.97 19.06 -3.69
C ASN A 148 14.21 20.42 -4.37
N LYS A 149 15.26 21.14 -3.96
CA LYS A 149 15.68 22.40 -4.62
C LYS A 149 16.08 22.15 -6.08
N ALA A 150 16.83 21.09 -6.37
CA ALA A 150 17.21 20.73 -7.73
C ALA A 150 16.00 20.42 -8.61
N CYS A 151 14.96 19.76 -8.07
CA CYS A 151 13.69 19.53 -8.76
C CYS A 151 12.82 20.80 -8.94
N GLY A 152 13.22 21.95 -8.38
CA GLY A 152 12.36 23.15 -8.34
C GLY A 152 11.15 23.02 -7.41
N GLY A 153 11.23 22.11 -6.42
CA GLY A 153 10.17 21.90 -5.45
C GLY A 153 10.03 23.07 -4.47
N ALA A 154 8.83 23.23 -3.90
CA ALA A 154 8.56 24.26 -2.91
C ALA A 154 9.44 24.09 -1.65
N SER A 155 9.80 25.19 -1.00
CA SER A 155 10.66 25.19 0.20
C SER A 155 10.06 24.41 1.37
N LYS A 156 8.72 24.38 1.49
CA LYS A 156 7.98 23.61 2.50
C LYS A 156 7.27 22.39 1.88
N SER A 157 7.97 21.69 0.98
CA SER A 157 7.44 20.50 0.30
C SER A 157 7.22 19.34 1.27
N TRP A 158 6.07 18.67 1.18
CA TRP A 158 5.74 17.50 1.99
C TRP A 158 6.59 16.26 1.64
N HIS A 159 7.21 16.25 0.46
CA HIS A 159 8.24 15.26 0.14
C HIS A 159 9.46 15.36 1.07
N THR A 160 9.85 16.57 1.48
CA THR A 160 10.97 16.75 2.43
C THR A 160 10.62 16.30 3.85
N GLN A 161 9.33 16.10 4.14
CA GLN A 161 8.85 15.63 5.44
C GLN A 161 8.55 14.12 5.46
N ASN A 162 8.83 13.40 4.37
CA ASN A 162 8.54 11.97 4.22
C ASN A 162 7.04 11.63 4.43
N THR A 163 6.14 12.53 4.03
CA THR A 163 4.68 12.34 4.12
C THR A 163 3.99 12.34 2.77
N ALA A 164 4.72 12.45 1.65
CA ALA A 164 4.14 12.64 0.32
C ALA A 164 4.60 11.59 -0.69
N LEU A 165 3.71 11.27 -1.63
CA LEU A 165 3.93 10.37 -2.75
C LEU A 165 3.38 10.97 -4.05
N ASP A 166 4.17 10.87 -5.11
CA ASP A 166 3.74 11.13 -6.48
C ASP A 166 3.55 9.77 -7.18
N LEU A 167 2.33 9.48 -7.63
CA LEU A 167 1.87 8.15 -8.01
C LEU A 167 1.34 8.11 -9.44
N VAL A 168 1.86 7.18 -10.24
CA VAL A 168 1.42 6.91 -11.61
C VAL A 168 0.68 5.58 -11.62
N TYR A 169 -0.62 5.63 -11.89
CA TYR A 169 -1.46 4.44 -12.06
C TYR A 169 -1.70 4.14 -13.53
N GLU A 170 -1.96 2.87 -13.82
CA GLU A 170 -2.41 2.46 -15.16
C GLU A 170 -3.76 3.10 -15.51
N GLY A 171 -3.89 3.62 -16.74
CA GLY A 171 -5.07 4.37 -17.19
C GLY A 171 -5.06 5.85 -16.81
N GLY A 172 -4.02 6.33 -16.11
CA GLY A 172 -3.78 7.75 -15.87
C GLY A 172 -4.34 8.29 -14.55
N PRO A 173 -4.16 9.60 -14.28
CA PRO A 173 -4.29 10.14 -12.93
C PRO A 173 -5.72 10.50 -12.52
N LYS A 174 -6.67 10.63 -13.45
CA LYS A 174 -8.00 11.18 -13.16
C LYS A 174 -8.84 10.28 -12.23
N GLU A 175 -8.88 8.98 -12.51
CA GLU A 175 -9.65 8.02 -11.69
C GLU A 175 -8.99 7.83 -10.32
N ALA A 176 -7.66 7.67 -10.28
CA ALA A 176 -6.91 7.59 -9.03
C ALA A 176 -7.11 8.84 -8.15
N TYR A 177 -7.19 10.03 -8.76
CA TYR A 177 -7.50 11.28 -8.06
C TYR A 177 -8.92 11.28 -7.48
N ALA A 178 -9.92 10.79 -8.23
CA ALA A 178 -11.30 10.70 -7.75
C ALA A 178 -11.40 9.75 -6.54
N ILE A 179 -10.74 8.60 -6.61
CA ILE A 179 -10.66 7.63 -5.49
C ILE A 179 -9.93 8.25 -4.29
N ALA A 180 -8.83 8.96 -4.49
CA ALA A 180 -8.13 9.64 -3.42
C ALA A 180 -9.03 10.68 -2.72
N CYS A 181 -9.85 11.42 -3.48
CA CYS A 181 -10.82 12.36 -2.91
C CYS A 181 -11.88 11.62 -2.09
N GLN A 182 -12.46 10.56 -2.65
CA GLN A 182 -13.45 9.72 -1.96
C GLN A 182 -12.90 9.16 -0.64
N LEU A 183 -11.68 8.60 -0.64
CA LEU A 183 -11.03 8.10 0.57
C LEU A 183 -10.89 9.19 1.64
N ARG A 184 -10.53 10.41 1.23
CA ARG A 184 -10.40 11.54 2.15
C ARG A 184 -11.76 11.97 2.72
N ASP A 185 -12.80 11.95 1.90
CA ASP A 185 -14.17 12.32 2.30
C ASP A 185 -14.78 11.26 3.24
N GLU A 186 -14.40 9.99 3.08
CA GLU A 186 -14.72 8.90 4.02
C GLU A 186 -13.90 8.95 5.32
N GLY A 187 -12.98 9.92 5.46
CA GLY A 187 -12.16 10.09 6.65
C GLY A 187 -10.95 9.15 6.73
N PHE A 188 -10.63 8.40 5.66
CA PHE A 188 -9.51 7.45 5.63
C PHE A 188 -8.16 8.13 5.87
N PHE A 189 -8.00 9.39 5.46
CA PHE A 189 -6.83 10.21 5.76
C PHE A 189 -7.18 11.70 5.76
N ARG A 190 -6.25 12.53 6.27
CA ARG A 190 -6.31 13.99 6.18
C ARG A 190 -5.04 14.52 5.54
N GLY A 191 -5.17 15.24 4.43
CA GLY A 191 -4.00 15.77 3.74
C GLY A 191 -4.23 16.26 2.32
N GLY A 192 -3.13 16.47 1.60
CA GLY A 192 -3.15 17.04 0.26
C GLY A 192 -3.45 16.03 -0.84
N ILE A 193 -4.17 16.48 -1.86
CA ILE A 193 -4.38 15.75 -3.12
C ILE A 193 -4.12 16.70 -4.29
N GLY A 194 -3.14 16.41 -5.13
CA GLY A 194 -2.83 17.16 -6.34
C GLY A 194 -3.11 16.34 -7.60
N LEU A 195 -3.80 16.92 -8.57
CA LEU A 195 -3.90 16.32 -9.91
C LEU A 195 -2.86 16.94 -10.85
N TYR A 196 -2.00 16.11 -11.43
CA TYR A 196 -1.08 16.50 -12.50
C TYR A 196 -1.43 15.76 -13.79
N ARG A 197 -0.78 16.14 -14.89
CA ARG A 197 -1.03 15.55 -16.21
C ARG A 197 -0.74 14.04 -16.27
N THR A 198 0.27 13.56 -15.54
CA THR A 198 0.75 12.16 -15.62
C THR A 198 0.68 11.38 -14.31
N PHE A 199 0.52 12.05 -13.16
CA PHE A 199 0.49 11.43 -11.84
C PHE A 199 -0.49 12.15 -10.91
N ILE A 200 -0.80 11.52 -9.79
CA ILE A 200 -1.45 12.19 -8.66
C ILE A 200 -0.44 12.40 -7.54
N HIS A 201 -0.58 13.51 -6.82
CA HIS A 201 0.12 13.74 -5.58
C HIS A 201 -0.80 13.42 -4.42
N ILE A 202 -0.32 12.66 -3.44
CA ILE A 202 -0.97 12.52 -2.14
C ILE A 202 0.01 12.83 -1.02
N ASP A 203 -0.49 13.42 0.06
CA ASP A 203 0.26 13.52 1.31
C ASP A 203 -0.66 13.43 2.53
N THR A 204 -0.08 13.10 3.67
CA THR A 204 -0.80 12.93 4.94
C THR A 204 -0.47 14.04 5.95
N ARG A 205 -0.37 15.30 5.48
CA ARG A 205 0.00 16.47 6.30
C ARG A 205 -0.95 16.82 7.46
N GLY A 206 -2.08 16.12 7.60
CA GLY A 206 -3.07 16.35 8.65
C GLY A 206 -4.09 17.46 8.37
N LYS A 207 -3.96 18.18 7.25
CA LYS A 207 -4.90 19.22 6.80
C LYS A 207 -5.22 19.05 5.32
N ASN A 208 -6.51 19.09 4.99
CA ASN A 208 -6.98 18.92 3.62
C ASN A 208 -6.54 20.09 2.74
N ALA A 209 -6.00 19.76 1.57
CA ALA A 209 -5.67 20.69 0.50
C ALA A 209 -5.89 20.00 -0.85
N THR A 210 -6.36 20.74 -1.84
CA THR A 210 -6.55 20.21 -3.20
C THR A 210 -6.05 21.22 -4.21
N TRP A 211 -5.33 20.76 -5.23
CA TRP A 211 -4.84 21.61 -6.31
C TRP A 211 -4.72 20.85 -7.63
N ARG A 212 -4.53 21.60 -8.71
CA ARG A 212 -4.21 21.09 -10.04
C ARG A 212 -2.90 21.74 -10.49
N GLY A 213 -2.04 20.99 -11.17
CA GLY A 213 -0.76 21.47 -11.69
C GLY A 213 -0.48 20.98 -13.10
#